data_AF-A0A453DND5-F1
#
_entry.id   AF-A0A453DND5-F1
#
_cell.length_a   1.000
_cell.length_b   1.000
_cell.length_c   1.000
_cell.angle_alpha   90.00
_cell.angle_beta   90.00
_cell.angle_gamma   90.00
#
_symmetry.space_group_name_H-M   'P 1'
#
loop_
_entity.id
_entity.type
_entity.pdbx_description
1 polymer ?
#
loop_
_entity_poly.entity_id
_entity_poly.type
_entity_poly.pdbx_seq_one_letter_code
_entity_poly.pdbx_strand_id
1 'polypeptide(L)'
;MLWRKRVTAIASEFPDVELSHMYVDNASMQLVRNPKQFDTIVTNNSYGDILSDEASMITGSIGMLPSASVGESGPGLFEPIHGSAPDIAGQDKANPRATILSAAMLLKYGLGTENAAKRIETAVTETLDNGFRTGDIYSPGTTLVGCKRMGEEVLKALDSQK
;
A
#
# COMPACT_ATOMS: atom_id res chain seq x y z
N MET A 1 1.50 -25.14 -15.71
CA MET A 1 1.04 -24.38 -16.90
C MET A 1 -0.44 -23.97 -16.89
N LEU A 2 -1.30 -24.55 -16.03
CA LEU A 2 -2.74 -24.22 -15.98
C LEU A 2 -3.00 -22.72 -15.76
N TRP A 3 -2.29 -22.08 -14.83
CA TRP A 3 -2.41 -20.65 -14.53
C TRP A 3 -2.30 -19.77 -15.77
N ARG A 4 -1.17 -19.89 -16.50
CA ARG A 4 -0.94 -19.15 -17.75
C ARG A 4 -2.07 -19.38 -18.75
N LYS A 5 -2.51 -20.63 -18.94
CA LYS A 5 -3.61 -20.97 -19.86
C LYS A 5 -4.92 -20.27 -19.48
N ARG A 6 -5.28 -20.23 -18.19
CA ARG A 6 -6.51 -19.58 -17.73
C ARG A 6 -6.44 -18.05 -17.84
N VAL A 7 -5.33 -17.43 -17.43
CA VAL A 7 -5.14 -15.98 -17.55
C VAL A 7 -5.16 -15.55 -19.03
N THR A 8 -4.49 -16.29 -19.92
CA THR A 8 -4.51 -16.01 -21.37
C THR A 8 -5.93 -16.08 -21.93
N ALA A 9 -6.74 -17.05 -21.48
CA ALA A 9 -8.12 -17.18 -21.94
C ALA A 9 -9.02 -16.02 -21.47
N ILE A 10 -8.82 -15.53 -20.24
CA ILE A 10 -9.57 -14.38 -19.69
C ILE A 10 -9.18 -13.08 -20.40
N ALA A 11 -7.96 -12.95 -20.91
CA ALA A 11 -7.46 -11.74 -21.56
C ALA A 11 -8.34 -11.25 -22.72
N SER A 12 -9.00 -12.16 -23.45
CA SER A 12 -9.92 -11.77 -24.53
C SER A 12 -11.16 -11.03 -24.05
N GLU A 13 -11.50 -11.13 -22.76
CA GLU A 13 -12.61 -10.41 -22.13
C GLU A 13 -12.23 -8.96 -21.75
N PHE A 14 -10.92 -8.63 -21.75
CA PHE A 14 -10.37 -7.32 -21.36
C PHE A 14 -9.41 -6.79 -22.45
N PRO A 15 -9.91 -6.45 -23.65
CA PRO A 15 -9.06 -6.08 -24.80
C PRO A 15 -8.30 -4.76 -24.63
N ASP A 16 -8.69 -3.95 -23.66
CA ASP A 16 -8.08 -2.70 -23.25
C ASP A 16 -6.91 -2.88 -22.26
N VAL A 17 -6.68 -4.10 -21.75
CA VAL A 17 -5.61 -4.43 -20.82
C VAL A 17 -4.49 -5.19 -21.54
N GLU A 18 -3.26 -4.66 -21.49
CA GLU A 18 -2.09 -5.36 -22.01
C GLU A 18 -1.70 -6.54 -21.10
N LEU A 19 -1.71 -7.76 -21.64
CA LEU A 19 -1.24 -8.95 -20.94
C LEU A 19 0.17 -9.34 -21.36
N SER A 20 1.09 -9.41 -20.40
CA SER A 20 2.40 -10.06 -20.55
C SER A 20 2.58 -11.20 -19.54
N HIS A 21 3.54 -12.09 -19.80
CA HIS A 21 3.85 -13.20 -18.91
C HIS A 21 5.31 -13.20 -18.50
N MET A 22 5.56 -13.34 -17.20
CA MET A 22 6.89 -13.41 -16.62
C MET A 22 7.01 -14.64 -15.71
N TYR A 23 8.18 -15.27 -15.67
CA TYR A 23 8.50 -16.28 -14.67
C TYR A 23 8.85 -15.61 -13.34
N VAL A 24 8.62 -16.30 -12.22
CA VAL A 24 8.74 -15.70 -10.87
C VAL A 24 10.17 -15.28 -10.52
N ASP A 25 11.15 -16.05 -10.97
CA ASP A 25 12.57 -15.74 -10.81
C ASP A 25 12.96 -14.47 -11.57
N ASN A 26 12.52 -14.35 -12.83
CA ASN A 26 12.71 -13.12 -13.60
C ASN A 26 11.93 -11.94 -13.01
N ALA A 27 10.72 -12.17 -12.48
CA ALA A 27 9.94 -11.12 -11.81
C ALA A 27 10.69 -10.53 -10.61
N SER A 28 11.28 -11.39 -9.77
CA SER A 28 12.15 -10.94 -8.66
C SER A 28 13.32 -10.09 -9.18
N MET A 29 14.04 -10.57 -10.20
CA MET A 29 15.12 -9.78 -10.82
C MET A 29 14.64 -8.44 -11.38
N GLN A 30 13.46 -8.38 -12.01
CA GLN A 30 12.89 -7.18 -12.61
C GLN A 30 12.40 -6.16 -11.58
N LEU A 31 11.88 -6.62 -10.43
CA LEU A 31 11.52 -5.74 -9.31
C LEU A 31 12.73 -4.95 -8.84
N VAL A 32 13.91 -5.58 -8.77
CA VAL A 32 15.16 -4.87 -8.43
C VAL A 32 15.67 -4.03 -9.61
N ARG A 33 15.67 -4.59 -10.82
CA ARG A 33 16.34 -3.97 -11.99
C ARG A 33 15.59 -2.77 -12.56
N ASN A 34 14.28 -2.89 -12.73
CA ASN A 34 13.45 -1.85 -13.34
C ASN A 34 12.00 -1.95 -12.80
N PRO A 35 11.75 -1.62 -11.52
CA PRO A 35 10.43 -1.76 -10.91
C PRO A 35 9.35 -0.92 -11.59
N LYS A 36 9.73 0.20 -12.22
CA LYS A 36 8.80 1.13 -12.90
C LYS A 36 8.12 0.54 -14.15
N GLN A 37 8.50 -0.64 -14.61
CA GLN A 37 7.84 -1.31 -15.73
C GLN A 37 6.51 -1.96 -15.33
N PHE A 38 6.26 -2.16 -14.04
CA PHE A 38 5.08 -2.84 -13.55
C PHE A 38 3.96 -1.85 -13.24
N ASP A 39 2.76 -2.16 -13.72
CA ASP A 39 1.50 -1.56 -13.29
C ASP A 39 0.81 -2.50 -12.29
N THR A 40 0.27 -3.62 -12.78
CA THR A 40 -0.39 -4.64 -11.94
C THR A 40 0.27 -6.00 -12.12
N ILE A 41 0.57 -6.69 -11.01
CA ILE A 41 1.08 -8.06 -10.99
C ILE A 41 0.01 -8.99 -10.41
N VAL A 42 -0.30 -10.08 -11.12
CA VAL A 42 -1.18 -11.15 -10.65
C VAL A 42 -0.43 -12.47 -10.59
N THR A 43 -0.45 -13.13 -9.43
CA THR A 43 0.27 -14.38 -9.20
C THR A 43 -0.46 -15.23 -8.15
N ASN A 44 0.05 -16.43 -7.87
CA ASN A 44 -0.52 -17.31 -6.85
C ASN A 44 -0.11 -16.88 -5.43
N ASN A 45 -0.64 -17.56 -4.41
CA ASN A 45 -0.36 -17.24 -3.00
C ASN A 45 1.15 -17.21 -2.67
N SER A 46 1.86 -18.33 -2.86
CA SER A 46 3.28 -18.43 -2.47
C SER A 46 4.20 -17.46 -3.20
N TYR A 47 3.95 -17.18 -4.49
CA TYR A 47 4.74 -16.19 -5.23
C TYR A 47 4.31 -14.76 -4.91
N GLY A 48 3.03 -14.56 -4.59
CA GLY A 48 2.50 -13.27 -4.16
C GLY A 48 3.18 -12.82 -2.88
N ASP A 49 3.20 -13.69 -1.87
CA ASP A 49 3.87 -13.49 -0.58
C ASP A 49 5.33 -13.01 -0.77
N ILE A 50 6.11 -13.75 -1.55
CA ILE A 50 7.53 -13.43 -1.80
C ILE A 50 7.69 -12.11 -2.56
N LEU A 51 6.96 -11.93 -3.67
CA LEU A 51 7.13 -10.76 -4.53
C LEU A 51 6.57 -9.49 -3.88
N SER A 52 5.51 -9.59 -3.06
CA SER A 52 4.96 -8.44 -2.34
C SER A 52 5.91 -7.94 -1.26
N ASP A 53 6.59 -8.84 -0.54
CA ASP A 53 7.60 -8.45 0.44
C ASP A 53 8.82 -7.81 -0.24
N GLU A 54 9.29 -8.38 -1.36
CA GLU A 54 10.37 -7.80 -2.16
C GLU A 54 10.01 -6.40 -2.67
N ALA A 55 8.82 -6.25 -3.26
CA ALA A 55 8.31 -4.96 -3.73
C ALA A 55 8.17 -3.95 -2.59
N SER A 56 7.71 -4.40 -1.42
CA SER A 56 7.56 -3.56 -0.23
C SER A 56 8.89 -2.99 0.22
N MET A 57 9.94 -3.81 0.23
CA MET A 57 11.29 -3.37 0.60
C MET A 57 11.88 -2.36 -0.39
N ILE A 58 11.57 -2.49 -1.69
CA ILE A 58 12.02 -1.54 -2.72
C ILE A 58 11.50 -0.12 -2.46
N THR A 59 10.31 0.03 -1.88
CA THR A 59 9.78 1.34 -1.49
C THR A 59 10.55 2.00 -0.34
N GLY A 60 11.28 1.19 0.46
CA GLY A 60 12.10 1.64 1.57
C GLY A 60 11.33 1.99 2.85
N SER A 61 10.00 1.93 2.88
CA SER A 61 9.20 2.38 4.03
C SER A 61 7.97 1.51 4.26
N ILE A 62 8.17 0.34 4.89
CA ILE A 62 7.08 -0.62 5.18
C ILE A 62 5.94 0.01 5.99
N GLY A 63 6.25 0.97 6.89
CA GLY A 63 5.27 1.72 7.69
C GLY A 63 4.30 2.61 6.89
N MET A 64 4.44 2.64 5.56
CA MET A 64 3.57 3.41 4.65
C MET A 64 2.63 2.54 3.81
N LEU A 65 2.76 1.21 3.86
CA LEU A 65 2.15 0.32 2.88
C LEU A 65 0.84 -0.30 3.40
N PRO A 66 -0.32 0.04 2.82
CA PRO A 66 -1.61 -0.56 3.14
C PRO A 66 -1.84 -1.86 2.37
N SER A 67 -2.82 -2.67 2.79
CA SER A 67 -3.32 -3.82 2.03
C SER A 67 -4.83 -3.97 2.10
N ALA A 68 -5.37 -4.73 1.13
CA ALA A 68 -6.77 -5.12 1.08
C ALA A 68 -6.89 -6.58 0.63
N SER A 69 -7.64 -7.36 1.39
CA SER A 69 -8.07 -8.72 1.06
C SER A 69 -9.56 -8.70 0.77
N VAL A 70 -9.92 -8.88 -0.51
CA VAL A 70 -11.30 -8.76 -1.01
C VAL A 70 -11.78 -10.08 -1.60
N GLY A 71 -13.04 -10.43 -1.34
CA GLY A 71 -13.73 -11.58 -1.94
C GLY A 71 -14.72 -11.15 -3.02
N GLU A 72 -15.42 -12.13 -3.62
CA GLU A 72 -16.48 -11.88 -4.61
C GLU A 72 -17.63 -11.04 -4.02
N SER A 73 -17.98 -11.31 -2.77
CA SER A 73 -18.93 -10.53 -1.97
C SER A 73 -18.29 -10.10 -0.65
N GLY A 74 -18.75 -8.97 -0.10
CA GLY A 74 -18.25 -8.46 1.18
C GLY A 74 -18.58 -9.34 2.41
N PRO A 75 -17.99 -9.02 3.57
CA PRO A 75 -17.06 -7.92 3.81
C PRO A 75 -15.60 -8.25 3.41
N GLY A 76 -14.84 -7.22 3.02
CA GLY A 76 -13.38 -7.31 2.84
C GLY A 76 -12.61 -7.08 4.15
N LEU A 77 -11.33 -7.45 4.17
CA LEU A 77 -10.38 -7.21 5.27
C LEU A 77 -9.31 -6.21 4.81
N PHE A 78 -9.03 -5.20 5.64
CA PHE A 78 -8.10 -4.13 5.33
C PHE A 78 -7.15 -3.92 6.51
N GLU A 79 -5.85 -4.02 6.25
CA GLU A 79 -4.82 -3.99 7.29
C GLU A 79 -3.52 -3.35 6.76
N PRO A 80 -2.63 -2.82 7.62
CA PRO A 80 -1.27 -2.48 7.18
C PRO A 80 -0.45 -3.75 6.96
N ILE A 81 0.55 -3.73 6.08
CA ILE A 81 1.41 -4.91 5.89
C ILE A 81 2.49 -5.04 6.98
N HIS A 82 2.78 -3.98 7.73
CA HIS A 82 3.81 -4.04 8.76
C HIS A 82 3.36 -4.93 9.92
N GLY A 83 4.32 -5.59 10.59
CA GLY A 83 4.05 -6.39 11.77
C GLY A 83 3.66 -5.56 13.01
N SER A 84 3.57 -6.24 14.15
CA SER A 84 3.12 -5.65 15.42
C SER A 84 4.15 -4.73 16.11
N ALA A 85 5.43 -4.79 15.71
CA ALA A 85 6.54 -4.00 16.28
C ALA A 85 6.50 -3.92 17.82
N PRO A 86 6.59 -5.06 18.53
CA PRO A 86 6.34 -5.14 19.97
C PRO A 86 7.35 -4.33 20.81
N ASP A 87 8.54 -4.09 20.27
CA ASP A 87 9.62 -3.31 20.87
C ASP A 87 9.30 -1.82 21.02
N ILE A 88 8.34 -1.29 20.25
CA ILE A 88 7.87 0.11 20.31
C ILE A 88 6.41 0.25 20.76
N ALA A 89 5.75 -0.86 21.10
CA ALA A 89 4.37 -0.85 21.56
C ALA A 89 4.20 0.03 22.81
N GLY A 90 3.19 0.92 22.80
CA GLY A 90 2.91 1.83 23.90
C GLY A 90 3.86 3.04 24.03
N GLN A 91 4.79 3.23 23.08
CA GLN A 91 5.80 4.30 23.17
C GLN A 91 5.52 5.52 22.27
N ASP A 92 4.34 5.58 21.64
CA ASP A 92 3.98 6.65 20.69
C ASP A 92 4.96 6.81 19.50
N LYS A 93 5.56 5.71 19.02
CA LYS A 93 6.57 5.73 17.94
C LYS A 93 6.10 5.18 16.60
N ALA A 94 5.04 4.37 16.59
CA ALA A 94 4.57 3.69 15.39
C ALA A 94 4.15 4.70 14.30
N ASN A 95 4.29 4.29 13.03
CA ASN A 95 3.77 5.05 11.90
C ASN A 95 2.30 4.68 11.67
N PRO A 96 1.34 5.60 11.89
CA PRO A 96 -0.08 5.26 11.72
C PRO A 96 -0.53 5.25 10.26
N ARG A 97 0.32 5.70 9.32
CA ARG A 97 -0.13 6.00 7.94
C ARG A 97 -0.48 4.77 7.13
N ALA A 98 0.22 3.64 7.30
CA ALA A 98 -0.19 2.39 6.65
C ALA A 98 -1.64 2.03 7.02
N THR A 99 -1.98 2.02 8.31
CA THR A 99 -3.35 1.73 8.76
C THR A 99 -4.38 2.78 8.29
N ILE A 100 -4.01 4.06 8.29
CA ILE A 100 -4.86 5.13 7.75
C ILE A 100 -5.12 4.92 6.25
N LEU A 101 -4.11 4.56 5.48
CA LEU A 101 -4.23 4.26 4.06
C LEU A 101 -5.01 2.96 3.83
N SER A 102 -4.94 1.97 4.72
CA SER A 102 -5.82 0.79 4.68
C SER A 102 -7.28 1.17 4.92
N ALA A 103 -7.55 2.16 5.75
CA ALA A 103 -8.90 2.73 5.87
C ALA A 103 -9.34 3.48 4.60
N ALA A 104 -8.42 4.12 3.87
CA ALA A 104 -8.72 4.66 2.54
C ALA A 104 -9.04 3.53 1.53
N MET A 105 -8.29 2.43 1.54
CA MET A 105 -8.62 1.23 0.75
C MET A 105 -9.98 0.64 1.12
N LEU A 106 -10.34 0.63 2.41
CA LEU A 106 -11.66 0.23 2.88
C LEU A 106 -12.76 1.09 2.28
N LEU A 107 -12.60 2.42 2.30
CA LEU A 107 -13.58 3.34 1.72
C LEU A 107 -13.72 3.10 0.22
N LYS A 108 -12.61 2.97 -0.51
CA LYS A 108 -12.59 2.75 -1.95
C LYS A 108 -13.18 1.39 -2.36
N TYR A 109 -12.61 0.30 -1.88
CA TYR A 109 -12.93 -1.05 -2.34
C TYR A 109 -14.05 -1.72 -1.53
N GLY A 110 -14.15 -1.41 -0.24
CA GLY A 110 -15.14 -2.02 0.65
C GLY A 110 -16.49 -1.30 0.63
N LEU A 111 -16.48 0.04 0.59
CA LEU A 111 -17.68 0.86 0.71
C LEU A 111 -18.05 1.64 -0.56
N GLY A 112 -17.19 1.63 -1.59
CA GLY A 112 -17.43 2.35 -2.85
C GLY A 112 -17.42 3.88 -2.71
N THR A 113 -16.86 4.42 -1.64
CA THR A 113 -16.81 5.86 -1.34
C THR A 113 -15.49 6.48 -1.77
N GLU A 114 -15.20 6.44 -3.07
CA GLU A 114 -13.91 6.85 -3.63
C GLU A 114 -13.49 8.28 -3.26
N ASN A 115 -14.43 9.23 -3.24
CA ASN A 115 -14.14 10.61 -2.85
C ASN A 115 -13.63 10.70 -1.40
N ALA A 116 -14.19 9.90 -0.48
CA ALA A 116 -13.73 9.87 0.90
C ALA A 116 -12.34 9.24 1.03
N ALA A 117 -12.07 8.16 0.28
CA ALA A 117 -10.75 7.55 0.21
C ALA A 117 -9.69 8.55 -0.29
N LYS A 118 -9.98 9.26 -1.38
CA LYS A 118 -9.08 10.25 -1.98
C LYS A 118 -8.75 11.40 -1.03
N ARG A 119 -9.70 11.83 -0.21
CA ARG A 119 -9.46 12.86 0.82
C ARG A 119 -8.44 12.40 1.87
N ILE A 120 -8.54 11.15 2.33
CA ILE A 120 -7.56 10.57 3.25
C ILE A 120 -6.18 10.45 2.58
N GLU A 121 -6.11 9.93 1.36
CA GLU A 121 -4.85 9.80 0.59
C GLU A 121 -4.17 11.17 0.40
N THR A 122 -4.96 12.19 0.07
CA THR A 122 -4.50 13.57 -0.08
C THR A 122 -3.97 14.12 1.24
N ALA A 123 -4.70 13.91 2.34
CA ALA A 123 -4.27 14.37 3.67
C ALA A 123 -2.95 13.73 4.10
N VAL A 124 -2.78 12.42 3.87
CA VAL A 124 -1.52 11.72 4.16
C VAL A 124 -0.37 12.30 3.31
N THR A 125 -0.61 12.57 2.03
CA THR A 125 0.38 13.18 1.14
C THR A 125 0.76 14.59 1.61
N GLU A 126 -0.20 15.43 1.97
CA GLU A 126 0.05 16.78 2.50
C GLU A 126 0.90 16.75 3.78
N THR A 127 0.70 15.78 4.68
CA THR A 127 1.55 15.67 5.88
C THR A 127 3.01 15.29 5.54
N LEU A 128 3.22 14.53 4.47
CA LEU A 128 4.55 14.23 3.95
C LEU A 128 5.19 15.50 3.37
N ASP A 129 4.46 16.27 2.58
CA ASP A 129 4.92 17.51 1.96
C ASP A 129 5.24 18.59 3.00
N ASN A 130 4.47 18.64 4.10
CA ASN A 130 4.72 19.49 5.26
C ASN A 130 5.90 19.04 6.13
N GLY A 131 6.58 17.96 5.75
CA GLY A 131 7.81 17.51 6.39
C GLY A 131 7.61 16.70 7.68
N PHE A 132 6.39 16.27 8.03
CA PHE A 132 6.18 15.42 9.21
C PHE A 132 6.64 13.99 8.96
N ARG A 133 7.43 13.43 9.88
CA ARG A 133 7.93 12.05 9.80
C ARG A 133 7.85 11.36 11.15
N THR A 134 7.36 10.13 11.18
CA THR A 134 7.59 9.20 12.29
C THR A 134 9.00 8.61 12.19
N GLY A 135 9.48 7.96 13.26
CA GLY A 135 10.87 7.53 13.36
C GLY A 135 11.35 6.61 12.23
N ASP A 136 10.46 5.77 11.69
CA ASP A 136 10.73 4.81 10.62
C ASP A 136 11.05 5.45 9.25
N ILE A 137 10.59 6.70 9.02
CA ILE A 137 10.85 7.42 7.76
C ILE A 137 11.47 8.79 7.97
N TYR A 138 12.01 9.03 9.17
CA TYR A 138 12.67 10.29 9.49
C TYR A 138 13.93 10.48 8.65
N SER A 139 14.16 11.72 8.22
CA SER A 139 15.41 12.14 7.57
C SER A 139 15.81 13.54 8.04
N PRO A 140 17.11 13.88 8.03
CA PRO A 140 17.57 15.22 8.39
C PRO A 140 16.83 16.32 7.60
N GLY A 141 16.37 17.37 8.28
CA GLY A 141 15.59 18.45 7.68
C GLY A 141 14.07 18.24 7.72
N THR A 142 13.60 17.09 8.22
CA THR A 142 12.17 16.84 8.48
C THR A 142 11.82 17.02 9.96
N THR A 143 10.53 17.06 10.27
CA THR A 143 10.02 17.18 11.63
C THR A 143 9.64 15.81 12.18
N LEU A 144 10.45 15.31 13.13
CA LEU A 144 10.19 14.07 13.84
C LEU A 144 8.98 14.22 14.76
N VAL A 145 7.99 13.34 14.63
CA VAL A 145 6.80 13.29 15.47
C VAL A 145 6.48 11.87 15.92
N GLY A 146 5.72 11.75 17.02
CA GLY A 146 5.15 10.48 17.47
C GLY A 146 3.91 10.05 16.67
N CYS A 147 3.41 8.85 16.98
CA CYS A 147 2.25 8.24 16.33
C CYS A 147 0.99 9.13 16.44
N LYS A 148 0.64 9.54 17.66
CA LYS A 148 -0.52 10.38 17.93
C LYS A 148 -0.42 11.70 17.20
N ARG A 149 0.75 12.35 17.27
CA ARG A 149 0.96 13.64 16.61
C ARG A 149 0.85 13.52 15.09
N MET A 150 1.35 12.46 14.48
CA MET A 150 1.14 12.20 13.05
C MET A 150 -0.36 12.09 12.72
N GLY A 151 -1.14 11.37 13.52
CA GLY A 151 -2.60 11.29 13.36
C GLY A 151 -3.30 12.65 13.46
N GLU A 152 -2.88 13.51 14.39
CA GLU A 152 -3.38 14.89 14.51
C GLU A 152 -3.09 15.72 13.26
N GLU A 153 -1.90 15.59 12.65
CA GLU A 153 -1.57 16.32 11.42
C GLU A 153 -2.38 15.83 10.22
N VAL A 154 -2.63 14.53 10.12
CA VAL A 154 -3.51 13.98 9.07
C VAL A 154 -4.94 14.49 9.24
N LEU A 155 -5.46 14.55 10.47
CA LEU A 155 -6.79 15.12 10.74
C LEU A 155 -6.87 16.60 10.35
N LYS A 156 -5.88 17.41 10.71
CA LYS A 156 -5.83 18.82 10.31
C LYS A 156 -5.80 19.01 8.79
N ALA A 157 -4.99 18.21 8.11
CA ALA A 157 -4.92 18.22 6.65
C ALA A 157 -6.31 17.90 6.05
N LEU A 158 -6.95 16.84 6.54
CA LEU A 158 -8.29 16.42 6.12
C LEU A 158 -9.37 17.50 6.33
N ASP A 159 -9.35 18.18 7.48
CA ASP A 159 -10.30 19.24 7.84
C ASP A 159 -10.09 20.53 7.03
N SER A 160 -8.89 20.73 6.50
CA SER A 160 -8.55 21.89 5.66
C SER A 160 -8.98 21.72 4.20
N GLN A 161 -9.29 20.48 3.78
CA GLN A 161 -9.82 20.19 2.46
C GLN A 161 -11.27 20.67 2.36
N LYS A 162 -11.53 21.57 1.42
CA LYS A 162 -12.87 22.10 1.13
C LYS A 162 -13.71 21.14 0.31
#